data_AF-A0A9J6BNV2-F1
#
_entry.id   AF-A0A9J6BNV2-F1
#
_cell.length_a   1.000
_cell.length_b   1.000
_cell.length_c   1.000
_cell.angle_alpha   90.00
_cell.angle_beta   90.00
_cell.angle_gamma   90.00
#
_symmetry.space_group_name_H-M   'P 1'
#
loop_
_entity.id
_entity.type
_entity.pdbx_description
1 polymer ?
#
loop_
_entity_poly.entity_id
_entity_poly.type
_entity_poly.pdbx_seq_one_letter_code
_entity_poly.pdbx_strand_id
1 'polypeptide(L)'
;MLLLGECDYALEFFKYLDVSKIKPQNLKFFKRIKSNAEKVKFVENLLLEAKAMPKLNVLISKKSDQLAREYRTMGNTHFKKCEFFEALECYNKSLCCSRKNSIDMGLAYGNRSAVYKELKLYHIAIENINKAKNSNYPKEKLSKLEERAKASIKCIEEDNLIYLDQPIVPDFLKITQATNPNHLTIAGCLKLKHDDVYGQCVITDKDLKTGEIVAIEKPFSKCLLFSHAYKRCSNCLCQNFMNLEPCDHCSSAMFCSQKCCNEAHENFHKFECGINDGWSLIFTEILQTANRTFFEALKLVDYDISKLMEMQGNFEKSSVSIFDVDNKKENLLWAVNSLNTNIERCNDEELFDLCSIVAVMTHLFLNFTKLKQILTTNDYKDFYRNFIMKHSLINQANWIGLSYDDVDRVKIENYANGTLPLTSLINHSCAPNIITQTFNDETFLIVNSPIAAGEQLLRSYMPSINHYESNRNERTSNFLPFKFICVCEACKKNYPNFDKLKHMDNFQDYCNFVGNDVLLFRMRYHEYAKKKFPAYCDKIDEFSKHIPCFEVTNSQFLFRQCLQIFTMTPFDMMILRAKNQEELLNRFGKEIEFRMVDINTNQTTHAFPFADF
;
A
#
# COMPACT_ATOMS: atom_id res chain seq x y z
N MET A 1 12.76 -9.01 14.40
CA MET A 1 11.34 -8.94 13.96
C MET A 1 11.06 -7.74 13.06
N LEU A 2 11.43 -6.49 13.37
CA LEU A 2 11.23 -5.39 12.38
C LEU A 2 12.24 -5.30 11.26
N LEU A 3 13.50 -5.63 11.54
CA LEU A 3 14.51 -5.74 10.49
C LEU A 3 14.14 -6.78 9.43
N LEU A 4 13.17 -7.66 9.74
CA LEU A 4 12.82 -8.87 9.00
C LEU A 4 11.35 -8.89 8.54
N GLY A 5 10.52 -7.96 9.01
CA GLY A 5 9.06 -8.08 8.92
C GLY A 5 8.53 -9.36 9.58
N GLU A 6 7.22 -9.58 9.53
CA GLU A 6 6.63 -10.92 9.70
C GLU A 6 6.86 -11.80 8.46
N CYS A 7 8.00 -11.62 7.78
CA CYS A 7 8.35 -12.44 6.63
C CYS A 7 9.22 -13.57 7.13
N ASP A 8 8.61 -14.73 7.40
CA ASP A 8 9.31 -15.96 7.81
C ASP A 8 10.51 -16.26 6.89
N TYR A 9 10.41 -15.90 5.61
CA TYR A 9 11.48 -16.02 4.62
C TYR A 9 12.71 -15.16 4.92
N ALA A 10 12.56 -13.93 5.43
CA ALA A 10 13.69 -13.08 5.77
C ALA A 10 14.45 -13.64 7.00
N LEU A 11 13.71 -14.13 8.00
CA LEU A 11 14.27 -14.81 9.18
C LEU A 11 15.03 -16.08 8.77
N GLU A 12 14.46 -16.89 7.88
CA GLU A 12 15.12 -18.08 7.32
C GLU A 12 16.33 -17.70 6.45
N PHE A 13 16.24 -16.63 5.67
CA PHE A 13 17.36 -16.14 4.87
C PHE A 13 18.52 -15.66 5.75
N PHE A 14 18.25 -15.00 6.87
CA PHE A 14 19.30 -14.61 7.82
C PHE A 14 19.98 -15.82 8.49
N LYS A 15 19.22 -16.88 8.78
CA LYS A 15 19.80 -18.16 9.20
C LYS A 15 20.65 -18.76 8.09
N TYR A 16 20.20 -18.64 6.83
CA TYR A 16 20.95 -19.10 5.65
C TYR A 16 22.26 -18.33 5.42
N LEU A 17 22.28 -17.01 5.67
CA LEU A 17 23.50 -16.18 5.60
C LEU A 17 24.52 -16.48 6.72
N ASP A 18 24.21 -17.36 7.66
CA ASP A 18 25.05 -17.69 8.83
C ASP A 18 25.44 -16.46 9.68
N VAL A 19 24.66 -15.38 9.59
CA VAL A 19 24.90 -14.11 10.32
C VAL A 19 24.93 -14.35 11.82
N SER A 20 24.15 -15.31 12.32
CA SER A 20 24.14 -15.71 13.73
C SER A 20 25.48 -16.26 14.22
N LYS A 21 26.34 -16.81 13.34
CA LYS A 21 27.69 -17.27 13.71
C LYS A 21 28.74 -16.18 13.54
N ILE A 22 28.59 -15.33 12.51
CA ILE A 22 29.53 -14.24 12.20
C ILE A 22 29.40 -13.09 13.22
N LYS A 23 28.16 -12.68 13.54
CA LYS A 23 27.89 -11.49 14.35
C LYS A 23 28.54 -11.53 15.74
N PRO A 24 28.39 -12.58 16.57
CA PRO A 24 28.89 -12.56 17.95
C PRO A 24 30.40 -12.33 18.05
N GLN A 25 31.16 -12.88 17.09
CA GLN A 25 32.64 -12.78 17.06
C GLN A 25 33.12 -11.40 16.60
N ASN A 26 32.30 -10.70 15.82
CA ASN A 26 32.70 -9.47 15.13
C ASN A 26 32.08 -8.19 15.72
N LEU A 27 31.09 -8.32 16.62
CA LEU A 27 30.36 -7.18 17.18
C LEU A 27 31.29 -6.17 17.90
N LYS A 28 32.34 -6.65 18.57
CA LYS A 28 33.33 -5.78 19.24
C LYS A 28 34.11 -4.89 18.25
N PHE A 29 34.43 -5.41 17.07
CA PHE A 29 35.12 -4.65 16.02
C PHE A 29 34.14 -3.70 15.32
N PHE A 30 32.94 -4.18 15.00
CA PHE A 30 31.87 -3.40 14.40
C PHE A 30 31.55 -2.12 15.19
N LYS A 31 31.48 -2.22 16.52
CA LYS A 31 31.26 -1.08 17.44
C LYS A 31 32.27 0.07 17.29
N ARG A 32 33.49 -0.23 16.84
CA ARG A 32 34.57 0.77 16.71
C ARG A 32 34.49 1.56 15.40
N ILE A 33 33.74 1.05 14.43
CA ILE A 33 33.57 1.68 13.12
C ILE A 33 32.55 2.81 13.26
N LYS A 34 32.90 4.00 12.75
CA LYS A 34 32.04 5.19 12.88
C LYS A 34 31.17 5.42 11.65
N SER A 35 31.72 5.25 10.44
CA SER A 35 30.99 5.50 9.20
C SER A 35 30.00 4.37 8.88
N ASN A 36 28.81 4.73 8.39
CA ASN A 36 27.81 3.77 7.94
C ASN A 36 28.32 2.93 6.75
N ALA A 37 28.98 3.54 5.77
CA ALA A 37 29.56 2.84 4.63
C ALA A 37 30.66 1.86 5.06
N GLU A 38 31.51 2.26 6.01
CA GLU A 38 32.55 1.38 6.54
C GLU A 38 31.93 0.21 7.31
N LYS A 39 30.85 0.43 8.08
CA LYS A 39 30.11 -0.64 8.78
C LYS A 39 29.54 -1.65 7.78
N VAL A 40 28.87 -1.16 6.72
CA VAL A 40 28.33 -2.02 5.65
C VAL A 40 29.45 -2.80 4.97
N LYS A 41 30.55 -2.14 4.60
CA LYS A 41 31.69 -2.75 3.92
C LYS A 41 32.40 -3.79 4.78
N PHE A 42 32.53 -3.52 6.08
CA PHE A 42 33.06 -4.49 7.04
C PHE A 42 32.21 -5.76 7.05
N VAL A 43 30.89 -5.63 7.15
CA VAL A 43 29.98 -6.80 7.13
C VAL A 43 29.99 -7.49 5.75
N GLU A 44 30.06 -6.73 4.65
CA GLU A 44 30.18 -7.28 3.29
C GLU A 44 31.40 -8.19 3.15
N ASN A 45 32.56 -7.76 3.65
CA ASN A 45 33.78 -8.56 3.64
C ASN A 45 33.63 -9.85 4.46
N LEU A 46 33.04 -9.77 5.66
CA LEU A 46 32.79 -10.94 6.48
C LEU A 46 31.88 -11.98 5.78
N LEU A 47 30.82 -11.51 5.12
CA LEU A 47 29.90 -12.37 4.36
C LEU A 47 30.60 -13.03 3.16
N LEU A 48 31.51 -12.31 2.49
CA LEU A 48 32.31 -12.85 1.39
C LEU A 48 33.32 -13.90 1.88
N GLU A 49 34.04 -13.63 2.97
CA GLU A 49 35.00 -14.56 3.60
C GLU A 49 34.31 -15.84 4.06
N ALA A 50 33.12 -15.70 4.65
CA ALA A 50 32.29 -16.83 5.07
C ALA A 50 31.61 -17.57 3.90
N LYS A 51 31.74 -17.06 2.66
CA LYS A 51 31.02 -17.56 1.46
C LYS A 51 29.50 -17.61 1.64
N ALA A 52 28.97 -16.67 2.43
CA ALA A 52 27.56 -16.56 2.76
C ALA A 52 26.76 -15.70 1.77
N MET A 53 27.41 -14.97 0.85
CA MET A 53 26.71 -14.16 -0.15
C MET A 53 25.81 -15.02 -1.06
N PRO A 54 24.57 -14.57 -1.34
CA PRO A 54 23.66 -15.33 -2.18
C PRO A 54 24.14 -15.37 -3.63
N LYS A 55 23.99 -16.53 -4.27
CA LYS A 55 24.31 -16.71 -5.69
C LYS A 55 23.15 -16.26 -6.58
N LEU A 56 23.46 -15.57 -7.68
CA LEU A 56 22.47 -15.00 -8.60
C LEU A 56 21.48 -16.03 -9.17
N ASN A 57 21.90 -17.27 -9.40
CA ASN A 57 21.05 -18.33 -9.95
C ASN A 57 19.87 -18.71 -9.04
N VAL A 58 19.92 -18.33 -7.75
CA VAL A 58 18.82 -18.51 -6.79
C VAL A 58 17.78 -17.38 -6.90
N LEU A 59 18.13 -16.26 -7.57
CA LEU A 59 17.39 -14.99 -7.50
C LEU A 59 16.78 -14.52 -8.83
N ILE A 60 17.22 -15.12 -9.94
CA ILE A 60 16.65 -14.81 -11.26
C ILE A 60 15.44 -15.71 -11.48
N SER A 61 14.24 -15.13 -11.55
CA SER A 61 13.13 -15.81 -12.22
C SER A 61 13.25 -15.59 -13.72
N LYS A 62 13.20 -16.69 -14.46
CA LYS A 62 13.12 -16.67 -15.92
C LYS A 62 11.70 -17.01 -16.33
N LYS A 63 11.24 -16.36 -17.39
CA LYS A 63 10.00 -16.73 -18.06
C LYS A 63 10.00 -18.21 -18.44
N SER A 64 8.94 -18.90 -18.06
CA SER A 64 8.73 -20.34 -18.22
C SER A 64 7.33 -20.59 -18.76
N ASP A 65 7.24 -21.04 -20.02
CA ASP A 65 5.95 -21.38 -20.63
C ASP A 65 5.28 -22.56 -19.91
N GLN A 66 6.06 -23.44 -19.25
CA GLN A 66 5.51 -24.49 -18.39
C GLN A 66 4.77 -23.90 -17.18
N LEU A 67 5.42 -22.99 -16.44
CA LEU A 67 4.79 -22.33 -15.30
C LEU A 67 3.59 -21.48 -15.75
N ALA A 68 3.69 -20.86 -16.94
CA ALA A 68 2.57 -20.15 -17.55
C ALA A 68 1.36 -21.07 -17.79
N ARG A 69 1.57 -22.31 -18.25
CA ARG A 69 0.51 -23.32 -18.42
C ARG A 69 -0.13 -23.73 -17.10
N GLU A 70 0.67 -23.90 -16.05
CA GLU A 70 0.21 -24.27 -14.72
C GLU A 70 -0.73 -23.18 -14.18
N TYR A 71 -0.29 -21.92 -14.17
CA TYR A 71 -1.14 -20.79 -13.76
C TYR A 71 -2.38 -20.63 -14.64
N ARG A 72 -2.27 -20.80 -15.96
CA ARG A 72 -3.44 -20.75 -16.85
C ARG A 72 -4.44 -21.86 -16.53
N THR A 73 -3.96 -23.04 -16.15
CA THR A 73 -4.82 -24.17 -15.77
C THR A 73 -5.54 -23.87 -14.46
N MET A 74 -4.85 -23.31 -13.47
CA MET A 74 -5.47 -22.82 -12.22
C MET A 74 -6.54 -21.76 -12.53
N GLY A 75 -6.24 -20.79 -13.39
CA GLY A 75 -7.20 -19.76 -13.81
C GLY A 75 -8.44 -20.34 -14.48
N ASN A 76 -8.30 -21.41 -15.27
CA ASN A 76 -9.45 -22.11 -15.85
C ASN A 76 -10.32 -22.80 -14.81
N THR A 77 -9.73 -23.30 -13.72
CA THR A 77 -10.48 -23.88 -12.60
C THR A 77 -11.30 -22.80 -11.90
N HIS A 78 -10.71 -21.66 -11.58
CA HIS A 78 -11.42 -20.51 -10.99
C HIS A 78 -12.52 -19.98 -11.93
N PHE A 79 -12.23 -19.83 -13.22
CA PHE A 79 -13.21 -19.38 -14.21
C PHE A 79 -14.45 -20.29 -14.28
N LYS A 80 -14.27 -21.62 -14.24
CA LYS A 80 -15.39 -22.58 -14.22
C LYS A 80 -16.27 -22.46 -12.97
N LYS A 81 -15.72 -21.94 -11.87
CA LYS A 81 -16.44 -21.67 -10.62
C LYS A 81 -17.00 -20.25 -10.53
N CYS A 82 -16.90 -19.46 -11.61
CA CYS A 82 -17.24 -18.04 -11.61
C CYS A 82 -16.43 -17.18 -10.61
N GLU A 83 -15.27 -17.68 -10.15
CA GLU A 83 -14.31 -16.97 -9.30
C GLU A 83 -13.44 -16.04 -10.18
N PHE A 84 -14.05 -14.98 -10.71
CA PHE A 84 -13.47 -14.16 -11.78
C PHE A 84 -12.22 -13.37 -11.36
N PHE A 85 -12.16 -12.90 -10.10
CA PHE A 85 -10.99 -12.16 -9.59
C PHE A 85 -9.76 -13.08 -9.52
N GLU A 86 -9.93 -14.25 -8.93
CA GLU A 86 -8.91 -15.29 -8.80
C GLU A 86 -8.49 -15.82 -10.18
N ALA A 87 -9.44 -15.98 -11.11
CA ALA A 87 -9.14 -16.35 -12.49
C ALA A 87 -8.24 -15.30 -13.18
N LEU A 88 -8.55 -14.01 -13.05
CA LEU A 88 -7.75 -12.92 -13.61
C LEU A 88 -6.35 -12.86 -12.99
N GLU A 89 -6.23 -13.06 -11.68
CA GLU A 89 -4.92 -13.13 -11.02
C GLU A 89 -4.07 -14.27 -11.60
N CYS A 90 -4.65 -15.46 -11.75
CA CYS A 90 -3.98 -16.61 -12.37
C CYS A 90 -3.60 -16.36 -13.83
N TYR A 91 -4.46 -15.71 -14.62
CA TYR A 91 -4.13 -15.36 -16.01
C TYR A 91 -3.03 -14.29 -16.10
N ASN A 92 -2.98 -13.34 -15.17
CA ASN A 92 -1.89 -12.37 -15.07
C ASN A 92 -0.56 -13.04 -14.68
N LYS A 93 -0.57 -13.97 -13.71
CA LYS A 93 0.59 -14.81 -13.39
C LYS A 93 1.06 -15.58 -14.64
N SER A 94 0.13 -16.19 -15.38
CA SER A 94 0.42 -16.89 -16.63
C SER A 94 1.10 -15.98 -17.67
N LEU A 95 0.55 -14.78 -17.91
CA LEU A 95 1.12 -13.80 -18.83
C LEU A 95 2.51 -13.33 -18.37
N CYS A 96 2.68 -13.04 -17.08
CA CYS A 96 3.96 -12.61 -16.52
C CYS A 96 5.06 -13.67 -16.68
N CYS A 97 4.71 -14.95 -16.53
CA CYS A 97 5.64 -16.07 -16.73
C CYS A 97 5.84 -16.47 -18.20
N SER A 98 4.93 -16.13 -19.10
CA SER A 98 5.01 -16.53 -20.52
C SER A 98 6.16 -15.84 -21.25
N ARG A 99 6.78 -16.55 -22.20
CA ARG A 99 7.73 -15.95 -23.14
C ARG A 99 6.98 -15.09 -24.16
N LYS A 100 7.63 -14.00 -24.59
CA LYS A 100 7.05 -13.08 -25.58
C LYS A 100 6.60 -13.84 -26.83
N ASN A 101 5.37 -13.56 -27.26
CA ASN A 101 4.72 -14.20 -28.41
C ASN A 101 4.64 -15.74 -28.32
N SER A 102 4.67 -16.35 -27.13
CA SER A 102 4.47 -17.80 -27.02
C SER A 102 2.99 -18.17 -27.18
N ILE A 103 2.73 -19.43 -27.57
CA ILE A 103 1.36 -19.97 -27.62
C ILE A 103 0.66 -19.81 -26.26
N ASP A 104 1.41 -19.97 -25.16
CA ASP A 104 0.86 -19.82 -23.81
C ASP A 104 0.47 -18.38 -23.48
N MET A 105 1.22 -17.39 -23.98
CA MET A 105 0.83 -15.98 -23.91
C MET A 105 -0.47 -15.72 -24.66
N GLY A 106 -0.59 -16.22 -25.90
CA GLY A 106 -1.82 -16.13 -26.68
C GLY A 106 -3.01 -16.77 -25.98
N LEU A 107 -2.85 -18.00 -25.49
CA LEU A 107 -3.90 -18.71 -24.75
C LEU A 107 -4.30 -17.99 -23.46
N ALA A 108 -3.36 -17.39 -22.74
CA ALA A 108 -3.65 -16.64 -21.52
C ALA A 108 -4.48 -15.38 -21.81
N TYR A 109 -4.10 -14.55 -22.80
CA TYR A 109 -4.93 -13.42 -23.25
C TYR A 109 -6.32 -13.88 -23.73
N GLY A 110 -6.36 -14.99 -24.48
CA GLY A 110 -7.61 -15.59 -24.94
C GLY A 110 -8.53 -16.04 -23.80
N ASN A 111 -7.98 -16.57 -22.70
CA ASN A 111 -8.76 -16.94 -21.52
C ASN A 111 -9.16 -15.70 -20.71
N ARG A 112 -8.26 -14.72 -20.55
CA ARG A 112 -8.53 -13.45 -19.88
C ARG A 112 -9.68 -12.68 -20.54
N SER A 113 -9.74 -12.67 -21.88
CA SER A 113 -10.87 -12.07 -22.62
C SER A 113 -12.22 -12.76 -22.37
N ALA A 114 -12.24 -14.04 -21.99
CA ALA A 114 -13.48 -14.71 -21.61
C ALA A 114 -14.02 -14.13 -20.30
N VAL A 115 -13.15 -13.92 -19.31
CA VAL A 115 -13.52 -13.30 -18.03
C VAL A 115 -14.10 -11.92 -18.26
N TYR A 116 -13.41 -11.06 -19.02
CA TYR A 116 -13.91 -9.71 -19.29
C TYR A 116 -15.25 -9.70 -20.01
N LYS A 117 -15.51 -10.67 -20.90
CA LYS A 117 -16.81 -10.80 -21.56
C LYS A 117 -17.93 -11.17 -20.57
N GLU A 118 -17.67 -12.08 -19.63
CA GLU A 118 -18.63 -12.43 -18.56
C GLU A 118 -18.87 -11.24 -17.61
N LEU A 119 -17.82 -10.49 -17.30
CA LEU A 119 -17.90 -9.24 -16.54
C LEU A 119 -18.47 -8.07 -17.36
N LYS A 120 -18.96 -8.30 -18.58
CA LYS A 120 -19.46 -7.27 -19.51
C LYS A 120 -18.45 -6.20 -19.93
N LEU A 121 -17.18 -6.30 -19.56
CA LEU A 121 -16.09 -5.41 -19.97
C LEU A 121 -15.67 -5.69 -21.43
N TYR A 122 -16.61 -5.47 -22.36
CA TYR A 122 -16.50 -5.90 -23.75
C TYR A 122 -15.34 -5.24 -24.49
N HIS A 123 -15.04 -3.97 -24.20
CA HIS A 123 -13.91 -3.25 -24.80
C HIS A 123 -12.56 -3.91 -24.39
N ILE A 124 -12.40 -4.24 -23.09
CA ILE A 124 -11.22 -4.96 -22.58
C ILE A 124 -11.16 -6.38 -23.13
N ALA A 125 -12.30 -7.05 -23.29
CA ALA A 125 -12.37 -8.37 -23.89
C ALA A 125 -11.85 -8.35 -25.34
N ILE A 126 -12.26 -7.36 -26.14
CA ILE A 126 -11.79 -7.19 -27.53
C ILE A 126 -10.30 -6.87 -27.58
N GLU A 127 -9.81 -5.98 -26.71
CA GLU A 127 -8.38 -5.68 -26.60
C GLU A 127 -7.55 -6.95 -26.32
N ASN A 128 -8.01 -7.78 -25.39
CA ASN A 128 -7.35 -9.04 -25.05
C ASN A 128 -7.46 -10.08 -26.18
N ILE A 129 -8.55 -10.10 -26.95
CA ILE A 129 -8.68 -10.93 -28.15
C ILE A 129 -7.62 -10.53 -29.19
N ASN A 130 -7.43 -9.23 -29.42
CA ASN A 130 -6.42 -8.74 -30.37
C ASN A 130 -5.00 -9.09 -29.89
N LYS A 131 -4.71 -8.92 -28.59
CA LYS A 131 -3.43 -9.34 -27.99
C LYS A 131 -3.20 -10.84 -28.13
N ALA A 132 -4.24 -11.66 -27.93
CA ALA A 132 -4.16 -13.10 -28.14
C ALA A 132 -3.77 -13.42 -29.59
N LYS A 133 -4.47 -12.85 -30.59
CA LYS A 133 -4.19 -13.03 -32.02
C LYS A 133 -2.75 -12.64 -32.39
N ASN A 134 -2.24 -11.57 -31.79
CA ASN A 134 -0.87 -11.09 -32.00
C ASN A 134 0.20 -11.95 -31.28
N SER A 135 -0.20 -12.91 -30.44
CA SER A 135 0.69 -13.72 -29.59
C SER A 135 0.63 -15.21 -29.95
N ASN A 136 0.78 -15.56 -31.23
CA ASN A 136 0.79 -16.96 -31.72
C ASN A 136 -0.38 -17.83 -31.19
N TYR A 137 -1.59 -17.25 -31.16
CA TYR A 137 -2.79 -18.01 -30.78
C TYR A 137 -3.00 -19.21 -31.72
N PRO A 138 -3.39 -20.40 -31.20
CA PRO A 138 -3.59 -21.57 -32.05
C PRO A 138 -4.71 -21.36 -33.08
N LYS A 139 -4.43 -21.66 -34.35
CA LYS A 139 -5.35 -21.40 -35.48
C LYS A 139 -6.66 -22.16 -35.33
N GLU A 140 -6.59 -23.39 -34.83
CA GLU A 140 -7.76 -24.26 -34.60
C GLU A 140 -8.71 -23.73 -33.52
N LYS A 141 -8.27 -22.77 -32.69
CA LYS A 141 -9.10 -22.11 -31.66
C LYS A 141 -9.56 -20.72 -32.06
N LEU A 142 -9.13 -20.22 -33.21
CA LEU A 142 -9.37 -18.83 -33.63
C LEU A 142 -10.87 -18.54 -33.83
N SER A 143 -11.63 -19.50 -34.33
CA SER A 143 -13.09 -19.39 -34.52
C SER A 143 -13.81 -19.01 -33.22
N LYS A 144 -13.50 -19.71 -32.11
CA LYS A 144 -14.07 -19.43 -30.79
C LYS A 144 -13.72 -18.02 -30.30
N LEU A 145 -12.52 -17.54 -30.61
CA LEU A 145 -12.07 -16.20 -30.23
C LEU A 145 -12.81 -15.13 -31.05
N GLU A 146 -13.06 -15.40 -32.32
CA GLU A 146 -13.81 -14.52 -33.23
C GLU A 146 -15.30 -14.46 -32.91
N GLU A 147 -15.91 -15.58 -32.56
CA GLU A 147 -17.29 -15.63 -32.06
C GLU A 147 -17.44 -14.76 -30.81
N ARG A 148 -16.48 -14.85 -29.86
CA ARG A 148 -16.47 -13.98 -28.69
C ARG A 148 -16.36 -12.50 -29.07
N ALA A 149 -15.50 -12.15 -30.02
CA ALA A 149 -15.35 -10.77 -30.49
C ALA A 149 -16.66 -10.23 -31.07
N LYS A 150 -17.32 -11.00 -31.95
CA LYS A 150 -18.61 -10.64 -32.55
C LYS A 150 -19.68 -10.42 -31.48
N ALA A 151 -19.76 -11.32 -30.49
CA ALA A 151 -20.70 -11.19 -29.38
C ALA A 151 -20.42 -9.93 -28.54
N SER A 152 -19.16 -9.65 -28.22
CA SER A 152 -18.77 -8.44 -27.47
C SER A 152 -19.11 -7.16 -28.22
N ILE A 153 -18.88 -7.10 -29.54
CA ILE A 153 -19.21 -5.93 -30.38
C ILE A 153 -20.72 -5.68 -30.37
N LYS A 154 -21.50 -6.73 -30.59
CA LYS A 154 -22.97 -6.64 -30.55
C LYS A 154 -23.47 -6.07 -29.23
N CYS A 155 -22.94 -6.53 -28.09
CA CYS A 155 -23.33 -6.00 -26.79
C CYS A 155 -22.93 -4.53 -26.57
N ILE A 156 -21.80 -4.08 -27.13
CA ILE A 156 -21.42 -2.64 -27.08
C ILE A 156 -22.41 -1.78 -27.85
N GLU A 157 -22.85 -2.24 -29.03
CA GLU A 157 -23.84 -1.54 -29.86
C GLU A 157 -25.21 -1.47 -29.19
N GLU A 158 -25.59 -2.50 -28.43
CA GLU A 158 -26.89 -2.60 -27.76
C GLU A 158 -26.95 -1.82 -26.42
N ASP A 159 -25.90 -1.86 -25.60
CA ASP A 159 -26.01 -1.42 -24.20
C ASP A 159 -25.66 0.07 -23.94
N ASN A 160 -25.19 0.85 -24.93
CA ASN A 160 -24.82 2.28 -24.76
C ASN A 160 -23.94 2.55 -23.51
N LEU A 161 -23.06 1.59 -23.14
CA LEU A 161 -22.39 1.59 -21.84
C LEU A 161 -21.24 2.58 -21.80
N ILE A 162 -21.32 3.52 -20.85
CA ILE A 162 -20.21 4.37 -20.43
C ILE A 162 -19.43 3.60 -19.35
N TYR A 163 -18.23 3.12 -19.70
CA TYR A 163 -17.30 2.54 -18.74
C TYR A 163 -16.42 3.65 -18.15
N LEU A 164 -16.37 3.72 -16.83
CA LEU A 164 -15.45 4.61 -16.12
C LEU A 164 -14.16 3.84 -15.87
N ASP A 165 -13.05 4.31 -16.43
CA ASP A 165 -11.75 3.60 -16.40
C ASP A 165 -11.04 3.63 -15.03
N GLN A 166 -11.51 4.44 -14.08
CA GLN A 166 -10.80 4.76 -12.83
C GLN A 166 -11.75 4.71 -11.61
N PRO A 167 -11.20 4.50 -10.39
CA PRO A 167 -11.98 4.73 -9.17
C PRO A 167 -12.58 6.15 -9.20
N ILE A 168 -13.85 6.26 -8.86
CA ILE A 168 -14.53 7.55 -8.81
C ILE A 168 -14.13 8.20 -7.49
N VAL A 169 -13.04 8.95 -7.48
CA VAL A 169 -12.75 9.87 -6.37
C VAL A 169 -13.86 10.92 -6.41
N PRO A 170 -14.75 11.01 -5.41
CA PRO A 170 -15.83 11.97 -5.46
C PRO A 170 -15.28 13.39 -5.44
N ASP A 171 -15.86 14.30 -6.23
CA ASP A 171 -15.41 15.70 -6.34
C ASP A 171 -15.38 16.49 -5.01
N PHE A 172 -16.06 15.97 -3.98
CA PHE A 172 -16.05 16.55 -2.64
C PHE A 172 -14.84 16.12 -1.79
N LEU A 173 -14.12 15.06 -2.15
CA LEU A 173 -12.85 14.68 -1.53
C LEU A 173 -11.73 15.55 -2.10
N LYS A 174 -11.74 16.82 -1.74
CA LYS A 174 -10.71 17.80 -2.09
C LYS A 174 -10.47 18.76 -0.95
N ILE A 175 -9.32 19.42 -0.97
CA ILE A 175 -9.04 20.50 -0.03
C ILE A 175 -9.92 21.69 -0.44
N THR A 176 -10.87 22.04 0.41
CA THR A 176 -11.82 23.15 0.18
C THR A 176 -11.34 24.48 0.76
N GLN A 177 -10.39 24.42 1.69
CA GLN A 177 -9.78 25.56 2.34
C GLN A 177 -8.58 26.12 1.57
N ALA A 178 -8.11 27.31 1.97
CA ALA A 178 -6.87 27.87 1.45
C ALA A 178 -5.71 26.88 1.67
N THR A 179 -4.89 26.69 0.64
CA THR A 179 -3.77 25.77 0.65
C THR A 179 -2.48 26.46 1.07
N ASN A 180 -1.46 25.69 1.40
CA ASN A 180 -0.14 26.22 1.68
C ASN A 180 0.44 26.81 0.37
N PRO A 181 0.96 28.06 0.37
CA PRO A 181 1.51 28.68 -0.83
C PRO A 181 2.65 27.89 -1.49
N ASN A 182 3.44 27.17 -0.71
CA ASN A 182 4.53 26.34 -1.21
C ASN A 182 4.05 24.94 -1.62
N HIS A 183 2.92 24.47 -1.06
CA HIS A 183 2.40 23.11 -1.26
C HIS A 183 0.87 23.11 -1.45
N LEU A 184 0.42 23.22 -2.70
CA LEU A 184 -1.02 23.31 -3.02
C LEU A 184 -1.84 22.08 -2.61
N THR A 185 -1.19 20.97 -2.27
CA THR A 185 -1.86 19.76 -1.80
C THR A 185 -1.85 19.61 -0.27
N ILE A 186 -1.47 20.67 0.45
CA ILE A 186 -1.52 20.77 1.91
C ILE A 186 -2.39 21.97 2.28
N ALA A 187 -3.24 21.83 3.27
CA ALA A 187 -4.00 22.94 3.81
C ALA A 187 -3.10 24.01 4.43
N GLY A 188 -3.40 25.28 4.17
CA GLY A 188 -2.59 26.42 4.63
C GLY A 188 -2.59 26.62 6.15
N CYS A 189 -3.58 26.05 6.83
CA CYS A 189 -3.72 26.08 8.29
C CYS A 189 -2.79 25.10 9.03
N LEU A 190 -2.14 24.17 8.32
CA LEU A 190 -1.22 23.23 8.94
C LEU A 190 0.16 23.86 9.16
N LYS A 191 0.71 23.67 10.35
CA LYS A 191 2.04 24.16 10.75
C LYS A 191 2.85 23.06 11.42
N LEU A 192 4.17 23.10 11.23
CA LEU A 192 5.08 22.29 12.01
C LEU A 192 5.45 23.01 13.32
N LYS A 193 5.41 22.29 14.44
CA LYS A 193 5.81 22.78 15.76
C LYS A 193 6.66 21.73 16.47
N HIS A 194 7.51 22.15 17.40
CA HIS A 194 8.19 21.24 18.32
C HIS A 194 7.43 21.12 19.64
N ASP A 195 7.31 19.89 20.14
CA ASP A 195 6.75 19.51 21.43
C ASP A 195 7.79 18.71 22.23
N ASP A 196 7.87 18.93 23.54
CA ASP A 196 8.91 18.31 24.38
C ASP A 196 8.74 16.79 24.54
N VAL A 197 7.51 16.28 24.38
CA VAL A 197 7.18 14.85 24.52
C VAL A 197 7.19 14.16 23.16
N TYR A 198 6.58 14.79 22.16
CA TYR A 198 6.34 14.18 20.86
C TYR A 198 7.37 14.59 19.79
N GLY A 199 8.25 15.54 20.08
CA GLY A 199 9.20 16.10 19.11
C GLY A 199 8.46 16.93 18.06
N GLN A 200 8.78 16.73 16.77
CA GLN A 200 8.07 17.40 15.68
C GLN A 200 6.60 16.97 15.65
N CYS A 201 5.70 17.96 15.59
CA CYS A 201 4.25 17.78 15.54
C CYS A 201 3.65 18.65 14.44
N VAL A 202 2.72 18.09 13.67
CA VAL A 202 1.87 18.88 12.77
C VAL A 202 0.65 19.35 13.55
N ILE A 203 0.44 20.66 13.61
CA ILE A 203 -0.71 21.30 14.27
C ILE A 203 -1.57 22.05 13.26
N THR A 204 -2.78 22.44 13.65
CA THR A 204 -3.61 23.36 12.87
C THR A 204 -3.77 24.71 13.60
N ASP A 205 -3.87 25.82 12.87
CA ASP A 205 -4.11 27.16 13.43
C ASP A 205 -5.59 27.60 13.46
N LYS A 206 -6.51 26.70 13.09
CA LYS A 206 -7.95 26.91 13.12
C LYS A 206 -8.68 25.62 13.47
N ASP A 207 -9.96 25.72 13.83
CA ASP A 207 -10.80 24.55 14.05
C ASP A 207 -11.05 23.80 12.73
N LEU A 208 -10.94 22.47 12.77
CA LEU A 208 -11.21 21.56 11.68
C LEU A 208 -12.39 20.66 12.02
N LYS A 209 -13.24 20.38 11.03
CA LYS A 209 -14.44 19.54 11.19
C LYS A 209 -14.22 18.14 10.60
N THR A 210 -14.98 17.16 11.10
CA THR A 210 -14.91 15.79 10.56
C THR A 210 -15.22 15.76 9.07
N GLY A 211 -14.46 14.95 8.32
CA GLY A 211 -14.56 14.81 6.87
C GLY A 211 -13.77 15.85 6.06
N GLU A 212 -13.22 16.89 6.67
CA GLU A 212 -12.36 17.83 5.95
C GLU A 212 -11.07 17.15 5.45
N ILE A 213 -10.67 17.45 4.21
CA ILE A 213 -9.40 17.00 3.63
C ILE A 213 -8.34 18.06 3.92
N VAL A 214 -7.31 17.67 4.69
CA VAL A 214 -6.24 18.59 5.10
C VAL A 214 -4.97 18.42 4.30
N ALA A 215 -4.80 17.29 3.61
CA ALA A 215 -3.74 17.10 2.64
C ALA A 215 -4.05 15.94 1.68
N ILE A 216 -3.46 16.00 0.48
CA ILE A 216 -3.43 14.93 -0.52
C ILE A 216 -1.96 14.76 -0.91
N GLU A 217 -1.37 13.64 -0.53
CA GLU A 217 0.07 13.43 -0.65
C GLU A 217 0.38 12.26 -1.58
N LYS A 218 1.28 12.49 -2.53
CA LYS A 218 1.91 11.44 -3.34
C LYS A 218 3.21 11.01 -2.68
N PRO A 219 3.50 9.69 -2.61
CA PRO A 219 4.80 9.23 -2.16
C PRO A 219 5.93 9.79 -3.04
N PHE A 220 7.01 10.25 -2.41
CA PHE A 220 8.25 10.60 -3.09
C PHE A 220 8.79 9.39 -3.89
N SER A 221 8.79 8.24 -3.23
CA SER A 221 9.09 6.93 -3.79
C SER A 221 8.08 5.91 -3.28
N LYS A 222 7.87 4.83 -4.03
CA LYS A 222 6.89 3.79 -3.72
C LYS A 222 7.31 2.42 -4.24
N CYS A 223 6.89 1.37 -3.56
CA CYS A 223 7.14 -0.01 -3.96
C CYS A 223 5.89 -0.88 -3.81
N LEU A 224 5.48 -1.52 -4.91
CA LEU A 224 4.36 -2.46 -4.91
C LEU A 224 4.76 -3.75 -4.17
N LEU A 225 3.90 -4.23 -3.27
CA LEU A 225 4.12 -5.50 -2.57
C LEU A 225 4.00 -6.67 -3.55
N PHE A 226 4.83 -7.70 -3.34
CA PHE A 226 4.85 -8.89 -4.20
C PHE A 226 3.49 -9.59 -4.28
N SER A 227 2.74 -9.62 -3.17
CA SER A 227 1.36 -10.15 -3.09
C SER A 227 0.38 -9.47 -4.05
N HIS A 228 0.74 -8.29 -4.58
CA HIS A 228 -0.06 -7.47 -5.48
C HIS A 228 0.54 -7.30 -6.87
N ALA A 229 1.68 -7.91 -7.18
CA ALA A 229 2.40 -7.78 -8.45
C ALA A 229 1.56 -8.12 -9.70
N TYR A 230 0.58 -9.02 -9.53
CA TYR A 230 -0.34 -9.48 -10.59
C TYR A 230 -1.72 -8.83 -10.52
N LYS A 231 -1.94 -7.93 -9.56
CA LYS A 231 -3.21 -7.25 -9.29
C LYS A 231 -3.15 -5.76 -9.61
N ARG A 232 -1.97 -5.14 -9.49
CA ARG A 232 -1.77 -3.70 -9.68
C ARG A 232 -0.54 -3.41 -10.54
N CYS A 233 -0.56 -2.28 -11.21
CA CYS A 233 0.57 -1.79 -11.99
C CYS A 233 1.77 -1.52 -11.07
N SER A 234 2.95 -2.04 -11.42
CA SER A 234 4.19 -1.81 -10.67
C SER A 234 4.68 -0.35 -10.68
N ASN A 235 4.14 0.50 -11.57
CA ASN A 235 4.47 1.93 -11.67
C ASN A 235 3.44 2.82 -10.96
N CYS A 236 2.20 2.87 -11.47
CA CYS A 236 1.18 3.78 -10.95
C CYS A 236 0.34 3.20 -9.80
N LEU A 237 0.51 1.92 -9.46
CA LEU A 237 -0.28 1.19 -8.45
C LEU A 237 -1.77 1.03 -8.76
N CYS A 238 -2.27 1.52 -9.89
CA CYS A 238 -3.66 1.31 -10.28
C CYS A 238 -3.91 -0.17 -10.61
N GLN A 239 -5.10 -0.66 -10.25
CA GLN A 239 -5.51 -2.04 -10.48
C GLN A 239 -5.84 -2.30 -11.95
N ASN A 240 -6.33 -1.29 -12.68
CA ASN A 240 -6.69 -1.33 -14.10
C ASN A 240 -7.59 -2.53 -14.49
N PHE A 241 -8.60 -2.87 -13.69
CA PHE A 241 -9.43 -4.07 -13.90
C PHE A 241 -8.61 -5.38 -13.99
N MET A 242 -7.39 -5.39 -13.45
CA MET A 242 -6.38 -6.45 -13.65
C MET A 242 -5.99 -6.68 -15.13
N ASN A 243 -6.26 -5.74 -16.03
CA ASN A 243 -5.80 -5.73 -17.41
C ASN A 243 -4.36 -5.19 -17.48
N LEU A 244 -3.42 -6.00 -17.00
CA LEU A 244 -2.01 -5.64 -16.90
C LEU A 244 -1.19 -6.32 -18.00
N GLU A 245 -0.17 -5.63 -18.47
CA GLU A 245 0.80 -6.10 -19.45
C GLU A 245 2.09 -6.55 -18.76
N PRO A 246 2.59 -7.75 -19.04
CA PRO A 246 3.80 -8.24 -18.41
C PRO A 246 5.06 -7.54 -18.94
N CYS A 247 6.10 -7.45 -18.12
CA CYS A 247 7.43 -7.15 -18.62
C CYS A 247 7.88 -8.22 -19.64
N ASP A 248 8.60 -7.82 -20.69
CA ASP A 248 9.13 -8.73 -21.70
C ASP A 248 10.30 -9.59 -21.18
N HIS A 249 10.98 -9.14 -20.12
CA HIS A 249 12.24 -9.73 -19.65
C HIS A 249 12.11 -10.51 -18.34
N CYS A 250 11.34 -10.02 -17.37
CA CYS A 250 11.15 -10.67 -16.07
C CYS A 250 9.73 -11.24 -15.89
N SER A 251 9.52 -11.97 -14.80
CA SER A 251 8.24 -12.61 -14.44
C SER A 251 7.64 -12.09 -13.12
N SER A 252 8.07 -10.90 -12.70
CA SER A 252 7.66 -10.26 -11.44
C SER A 252 7.02 -8.88 -11.59
N ALA A 253 7.01 -8.29 -12.80
CA ALA A 253 6.48 -6.94 -13.01
C ALA A 253 5.41 -6.92 -14.10
N MET A 254 4.33 -6.19 -13.84
CA MET A 254 3.25 -5.93 -14.79
C MET A 254 2.82 -4.45 -14.75
N PHE A 255 2.31 -3.94 -15.86
CA PHE A 255 2.01 -2.53 -16.04
C PHE A 255 0.61 -2.32 -16.65
N CYS A 256 -0.10 -1.26 -16.28
CA CYS A 256 -1.42 -0.98 -16.85
C CYS A 256 -1.36 -0.46 -18.29
N SER A 257 -0.20 0.01 -18.75
CA SER A 257 0.00 0.59 -20.08
C SER A 257 1.46 0.56 -20.51
N GLN A 258 1.70 0.70 -21.81
CA GLN A 258 3.05 0.87 -22.34
C GLN A 258 3.73 2.12 -21.78
N LYS A 259 2.97 3.20 -21.55
CA LYS A 259 3.46 4.42 -20.88
C LYS A 259 4.03 4.10 -19.51
N CYS A 260 3.26 3.40 -18.67
CA CYS A 260 3.72 2.99 -17.33
C CYS A 260 4.91 2.02 -17.39
N CYS A 261 4.99 1.14 -18.39
CA CYS A 261 6.14 0.26 -18.59
C CYS A 261 7.42 1.07 -18.91
N ASN A 262 7.31 2.05 -19.81
CA ASN A 262 8.43 2.92 -20.21
C ASN A 262 8.88 3.80 -19.04
N GLU A 263 7.95 4.47 -18.34
CA GLU A 263 8.24 5.28 -17.16
C GLU A 263 8.93 4.47 -16.06
N ALA A 264 8.41 3.26 -15.77
CA ALA A 264 9.05 2.37 -14.82
C ALA A 264 10.45 1.97 -15.27
N HIS A 265 10.63 1.61 -16.55
CA HIS A 265 11.94 1.26 -17.10
C HIS A 265 12.95 2.38 -16.92
N GLU A 266 12.58 3.61 -17.27
CA GLU A 266 13.43 4.78 -17.10
C GLU A 266 13.78 5.00 -15.64
N ASN A 267 12.78 5.03 -14.76
CA ASN A 267 12.93 5.40 -13.36
C ASN A 267 13.73 4.36 -12.59
N PHE A 268 13.31 3.09 -12.64
CA PHE A 268 13.75 2.11 -11.66
C PHE A 268 13.91 0.70 -12.22
N HIS A 269 13.01 0.26 -13.10
CA HIS A 269 12.87 -1.15 -13.45
C HIS A 269 14.09 -1.63 -14.25
N LYS A 270 14.78 -0.76 -14.99
CA LYS A 270 16.05 -1.11 -15.66
C LYS A 270 17.15 -1.57 -14.70
N PHE A 271 17.10 -1.16 -13.43
CA PHE A 271 18.07 -1.54 -12.40
C PHE A 271 17.66 -2.82 -11.66
N GLU A 272 16.39 -3.18 -11.68
CA GLU A 272 15.85 -4.29 -10.86
C GLU A 272 15.38 -5.48 -11.69
N CYS A 273 15.09 -5.24 -12.97
CA CYS A 273 14.59 -6.24 -13.89
C CYS A 273 15.55 -7.44 -13.92
N GLY A 274 15.01 -8.62 -13.60
CA GLY A 274 15.76 -9.88 -13.57
C GLY A 274 16.30 -10.27 -12.20
N ILE A 275 16.27 -9.40 -11.19
CA ILE A 275 16.57 -9.76 -9.79
C ILE A 275 15.37 -9.61 -8.85
N ASN A 276 14.31 -8.93 -9.30
CA ASN A 276 13.14 -8.56 -8.49
C ASN A 276 12.39 -9.75 -7.88
N ASP A 277 12.38 -10.92 -8.54
CA ASP A 277 11.75 -12.13 -7.97
C ASP A 277 12.46 -12.60 -6.69
N GLY A 278 13.80 -12.58 -6.70
CA GLY A 278 14.61 -12.89 -5.54
C GLY A 278 14.50 -11.86 -4.40
N TRP A 279 13.96 -10.68 -4.66
CA TRP A 279 13.83 -9.63 -3.64
C TRP A 279 12.82 -9.98 -2.57
N SER A 280 11.67 -10.51 -2.98
CA SER A 280 10.62 -10.93 -2.03
C SER A 280 11.08 -12.02 -1.07
N LEU A 281 12.10 -12.80 -1.46
CA LEU A 281 12.69 -13.87 -0.67
C LEU A 281 13.80 -13.39 0.29
N ILE A 282 14.44 -12.26 -0.01
CA ILE A 282 15.67 -11.80 0.65
C ILE A 282 15.48 -10.49 1.41
N PHE A 283 14.75 -9.54 0.83
CA PHE A 283 14.71 -8.15 1.28
C PHE A 283 13.34 -7.78 1.79
N THR A 284 13.32 -7.08 2.93
CA THR A 284 12.13 -6.37 3.38
C THR A 284 11.77 -5.26 2.41
N GLU A 285 10.49 -4.91 2.36
CA GLU A 285 9.97 -3.89 1.46
C GLU A 285 10.47 -2.47 1.81
N ILE A 286 10.98 -2.30 3.03
CA ILE A 286 11.70 -1.12 3.51
C ILE A 286 12.96 -0.87 2.67
N LEU A 287 13.73 -1.92 2.39
CA LEU A 287 14.98 -1.84 1.62
C LEU A 287 14.72 -1.62 0.13
N GLN A 288 13.65 -2.23 -0.39
CA GLN A 288 13.21 -1.99 -1.77
C GLN A 288 12.79 -0.53 -1.95
N THR A 289 12.09 0.04 -0.97
CA THR A 289 11.74 1.47 -0.96
C THR A 289 12.98 2.36 -0.87
N ALA A 290 14.03 1.97 -0.13
CA ALA A 290 15.28 2.73 -0.08
C ALA A 290 16.00 2.78 -1.44
N ASN A 291 16.00 1.67 -2.20
CA ASN A 291 16.50 1.67 -3.58
C ASN A 291 15.66 2.52 -4.52
N ARG A 292 14.32 2.42 -4.42
CA ARG A 292 13.41 3.29 -5.18
C ARG A 292 13.71 4.76 -4.93
N THR A 293 13.93 5.15 -3.68
CA THR A 293 14.36 6.51 -3.32
C THR A 293 15.69 6.89 -3.97
N PHE A 294 16.67 5.98 -3.98
CA PHE A 294 17.95 6.20 -4.67
C PHE A 294 17.78 6.38 -6.18
N PHE A 295 16.95 5.56 -6.84
CA PHE A 295 16.73 5.67 -8.28
C PHE A 295 15.97 6.93 -8.68
N GLU A 296 14.99 7.34 -7.86
CA GLU A 296 14.31 8.63 -8.03
C GLU A 296 15.31 9.78 -7.90
N ALA A 297 16.14 9.77 -6.85
CA ALA A 297 17.18 10.78 -6.64
C ALA A 297 18.21 10.82 -7.79
N LEU A 298 18.60 9.66 -8.29
CA LEU A 298 19.54 9.53 -9.40
C LEU A 298 18.93 10.02 -10.72
N LYS A 299 17.62 9.81 -10.94
CA LYS A 299 16.92 10.36 -12.11
C LYS A 299 16.87 11.89 -12.09
N LEU A 300 16.72 12.52 -10.92
CA LEU A 300 16.70 13.99 -10.79
C LEU A 300 17.98 14.66 -11.29
N VAL A 301 19.10 13.94 -11.30
CA VAL A 301 20.40 14.43 -11.77
C VAL A 301 20.86 13.76 -13.07
N ASP A 302 19.91 13.25 -13.87
CA ASP A 302 20.17 12.59 -15.16
C ASP A 302 21.18 11.43 -15.06
N TYR A 303 21.10 10.67 -13.98
CA TYR A 303 21.97 9.53 -13.68
C TYR A 303 23.45 9.86 -13.44
N ASP A 304 23.78 11.14 -13.23
CA ASP A 304 25.12 11.59 -12.84
C ASP A 304 25.29 11.52 -11.32
N ILE A 305 25.92 10.44 -10.85
CA ILE A 305 26.15 10.19 -9.43
C ILE A 305 27.00 11.28 -8.76
N SER A 306 27.87 11.97 -9.49
CA SER A 306 28.70 13.05 -8.92
C SER A 306 27.86 14.25 -8.52
N LYS A 307 26.86 14.62 -9.34
CA LYS A 307 25.89 15.66 -9.04
C LYS A 307 24.98 15.28 -7.87
N LEU A 308 24.59 14.00 -7.76
CA LEU A 308 23.81 13.53 -6.62
C LEU A 308 24.61 13.66 -5.31
N MET A 309 25.91 13.33 -5.34
CA MET A 309 26.81 13.52 -4.18
C MET A 309 26.94 14.99 -3.79
N GLU A 310 27.12 15.89 -4.77
CA GLU A 310 27.15 17.34 -4.53
C GLU A 310 25.85 17.85 -3.91
N MET A 311 24.71 17.45 -4.48
CA MET A 311 23.38 17.81 -3.99
C MET A 311 23.17 17.34 -2.54
N GLN A 312 23.63 16.14 -2.19
CA GLN A 312 23.54 15.62 -0.83
C GLN A 312 24.50 16.31 0.15
N GLY A 313 25.71 16.65 -0.27
CA GLY A 313 26.67 17.40 0.56
C GLY A 313 26.22 18.82 0.90
N ASN A 314 25.43 19.45 0.02
CA ASN A 314 24.81 20.75 0.30
C ASN A 314 23.69 20.65 1.34
N PHE A 315 22.98 19.52 1.37
CA PHE A 315 21.83 19.29 2.27
C PHE A 315 22.22 19.08 3.74
N GLU A 316 23.33 18.39 4.04
CA GLU A 316 23.72 18.10 5.44
C GLU A 316 23.93 19.35 6.32
N LYS A 317 23.89 20.54 5.72
CA LYS A 317 24.04 21.84 6.37
C LYS A 317 22.71 22.49 6.80
N SER A 318 21.54 21.95 6.42
CA SER A 318 20.22 22.52 6.75
C SER A 318 19.15 21.44 6.97
N SER A 319 18.56 21.36 8.17
CA SER A 319 17.38 20.54 8.43
C SER A 319 16.14 21.25 7.88
N VAL A 320 15.42 20.62 6.95
CA VAL A 320 14.21 21.17 6.32
C VAL A 320 13.07 20.15 6.35
N SER A 321 11.85 20.63 6.54
CA SER A 321 10.64 19.82 6.47
C SER A 321 9.89 20.07 5.16
N ILE A 322 8.82 19.30 4.92
CA ILE A 322 7.93 19.54 3.79
C ILE A 322 7.27 20.94 3.81
N PHE A 323 7.20 21.58 4.98
CA PHE A 323 6.65 22.94 5.11
C PHE A 323 7.62 24.04 4.66
N ASP A 324 8.91 23.71 4.52
CA ASP A 324 9.99 24.65 4.17
C ASP A 324 10.34 24.60 2.67
N VAL A 325 9.73 23.69 1.92
CA VAL A 325 10.05 23.41 0.51
C VAL A 325 8.83 23.49 -0.39
N ASP A 326 9.05 23.73 -1.68
CA ASP A 326 8.00 23.64 -2.70
C ASP A 326 7.78 22.18 -3.17
N ASN A 327 6.79 21.97 -4.05
CA ASN A 327 6.42 20.65 -4.58
C ASN A 327 7.40 20.08 -5.62
N LYS A 328 8.52 20.76 -5.91
CA LYS A 328 9.49 20.21 -6.86
C LYS A 328 10.15 18.98 -6.26
N LYS A 329 10.33 17.96 -7.10
CA LYS A 329 10.80 16.66 -6.65
C LYS A 329 12.22 16.73 -6.05
N GLU A 330 13.09 17.62 -6.53
CA GLU A 330 14.39 17.86 -5.88
C GLU A 330 14.29 18.38 -4.44
N ASN A 331 13.33 19.26 -4.16
CA ASN A 331 13.17 19.85 -2.83
C ASN A 331 12.44 18.88 -1.88
N LEU A 332 11.51 18.06 -2.41
CA LEU A 332 10.89 16.98 -1.64
C LEU A 332 11.92 15.93 -1.19
N LEU A 333 12.97 15.67 -1.97
CA LEU A 333 14.06 14.80 -1.54
C LEU A 333 14.75 15.34 -0.28
N TRP A 334 14.84 16.67 -0.12
CA TRP A 334 15.40 17.28 1.08
C TRP A 334 14.51 17.01 2.31
N ALA A 335 13.20 17.21 2.18
CA ALA A 335 12.26 16.86 3.25
C ALA A 335 12.35 15.38 3.63
N VAL A 336 12.46 14.48 2.64
CA VAL A 336 12.66 13.03 2.87
C VAL A 336 13.98 12.77 3.61
N ASN A 337 15.07 13.43 3.22
CA ASN A 337 16.39 13.24 3.82
C ASN A 337 16.48 13.75 5.28
N SER A 338 15.54 14.59 5.71
CA SER A 338 15.42 15.12 7.08
C SER A 338 14.51 14.28 7.98
N LEU A 339 13.82 13.27 7.44
CA LEU A 339 12.98 12.39 8.25
C LEU A 339 13.80 11.63 9.31
N ASN A 340 13.15 11.34 10.43
CA ASN A 340 13.78 10.68 11.56
C ASN A 340 14.30 9.29 11.15
N THR A 341 15.45 8.89 11.68
CA THR A 341 16.05 7.56 11.47
C THR A 341 15.93 6.65 12.69
N ASN A 342 15.64 7.22 13.87
CA ASN A 342 15.75 6.58 15.18
C ASN A 342 17.09 5.86 15.40
N ILE A 343 18.15 6.24 14.68
CA ILE A 343 19.44 5.54 14.69
C ILE A 343 20.07 5.58 16.08
N GLU A 344 19.86 6.67 16.82
CA GLU A 344 20.29 6.87 18.20
C GLU A 344 19.63 5.92 19.20
N ARG A 345 18.50 5.30 18.81
CA ARG A 345 17.77 4.29 19.60
C ARG A 345 18.04 2.85 19.12
N CYS A 346 18.85 2.67 18.08
CA CYS A 346 19.23 1.36 17.56
C CYS A 346 20.44 0.82 18.32
N ASN A 347 20.37 -0.45 18.73
CA ASN A 347 21.53 -1.12 19.32
C ASN A 347 22.49 -1.65 18.24
N ASP A 348 23.71 -2.02 18.63
CA ASP A 348 24.73 -2.46 17.69
C ASP A 348 24.36 -3.76 16.94
N GLU A 349 23.59 -4.65 17.56
CA GLU A 349 23.16 -5.90 16.91
C GLU A 349 22.14 -5.63 15.82
N GLU A 350 21.19 -4.72 16.07
CA GLU A 350 20.21 -4.25 15.08
C GLU A 350 20.91 -3.56 13.90
N LEU A 351 21.90 -2.72 14.19
CA LEU A 351 22.71 -2.08 13.16
C LEU A 351 23.53 -3.09 12.36
N PHE A 352 24.10 -4.11 13.02
CA PHE A 352 24.83 -5.18 12.33
C PHE A 352 23.90 -5.96 11.39
N ASP A 353 22.70 -6.30 11.84
CA ASP A 353 21.70 -6.99 11.03
C ASP A 353 21.31 -6.14 9.81
N LEU A 354 21.03 -4.86 10.01
CA LEU A 354 20.73 -3.95 8.90
C LEU A 354 21.90 -3.86 7.91
N CYS A 355 23.13 -3.68 8.40
CA CYS A 355 24.33 -3.68 7.57
C CYS A 355 24.49 -4.99 6.79
N SER A 356 24.10 -6.13 7.37
CA SER A 356 24.13 -7.43 6.69
C SER A 356 23.21 -7.45 5.48
N ILE A 357 21.98 -6.94 5.61
CA ILE A 357 21.06 -6.90 4.48
C ILE A 357 21.50 -5.89 3.43
N VAL A 358 21.94 -4.71 3.86
CA VAL A 358 22.44 -3.67 2.95
C VAL A 358 23.67 -4.15 2.19
N ALA A 359 24.56 -4.92 2.82
CA ALA A 359 25.72 -5.54 2.18
C ALA A 359 25.30 -6.55 1.10
N VAL A 360 24.37 -7.46 1.41
CA VAL A 360 23.82 -8.41 0.42
C VAL A 360 23.18 -7.68 -0.75
N MET A 361 22.39 -6.65 -0.47
CA MET A 361 21.74 -5.84 -1.50
C MET A 361 22.76 -5.13 -2.40
N THR A 362 23.75 -4.47 -1.78
CA THR A 362 24.84 -3.81 -2.49
C THR A 362 25.57 -4.80 -3.39
N HIS A 363 25.90 -5.98 -2.88
CA HIS A 363 26.52 -7.04 -3.66
C HIS A 363 25.67 -7.43 -4.88
N LEU A 364 24.36 -7.61 -4.71
CA LEU A 364 23.49 -7.99 -5.82
C LEU A 364 23.40 -6.91 -6.90
N PHE A 365 23.22 -5.66 -6.50
CA PHE A 365 23.13 -4.54 -7.44
C PHE A 365 24.43 -4.29 -8.20
N LEU A 366 25.57 -4.30 -7.50
CA LEU A 366 26.87 -4.02 -8.10
C LEU A 366 27.35 -5.15 -9.03
N ASN A 367 26.95 -6.39 -8.81
CA ASN A 367 27.43 -7.51 -9.63
C ASN A 367 26.45 -7.87 -10.76
N PHE A 368 25.15 -7.74 -10.53
CA PHE A 368 24.14 -8.38 -11.38
C PHE A 368 23.17 -7.41 -12.06
N THR A 369 23.32 -6.10 -11.86
CA THR A 369 22.44 -5.10 -12.47
C THR A 369 23.20 -4.07 -13.29
N LYS A 370 22.45 -3.24 -14.03
CA LYS A 370 23.01 -2.09 -14.75
C LYS A 370 23.57 -1.01 -13.83
N LEU A 371 23.25 -1.04 -12.53
CA LEU A 371 23.73 -0.03 -11.58
C LEU A 371 25.27 0.01 -11.48
N LYS A 372 25.95 -1.12 -11.74
CA LYS A 372 27.42 -1.20 -11.80
C LYS A 372 28.08 -0.28 -12.83
N GLN A 373 27.33 0.11 -13.86
CA GLN A 373 27.80 1.04 -14.89
C GLN A 373 27.82 2.48 -14.39
N ILE A 374 27.08 2.77 -13.31
CA ILE A 374 27.00 4.08 -12.66
C ILE A 374 27.97 4.12 -11.46
N LEU A 375 27.96 3.06 -10.65
CA LEU A 375 28.79 2.94 -9.45
C LEU A 375 30.18 2.38 -9.77
N THR A 376 30.95 3.12 -10.56
CA THR A 376 32.22 2.68 -11.13
C THR A 376 33.42 2.81 -10.18
N THR A 377 33.41 3.80 -9.28
CA THR A 377 34.49 4.07 -8.32
C THR A 377 34.15 3.54 -6.92
N ASN A 378 35.14 3.44 -6.03
CA ASN A 378 34.88 3.07 -4.64
C ASN A 378 34.08 4.16 -3.90
N ASP A 379 34.34 5.44 -4.18
CA ASP A 379 33.60 6.56 -3.59
C ASP A 379 32.11 6.50 -3.95
N TYR A 380 31.78 6.18 -5.21
CA TYR A 380 30.39 6.04 -5.64
C TYR A 380 29.70 4.85 -4.97
N LYS A 381 30.42 3.73 -4.80
CA LYS A 381 29.88 2.56 -4.09
C LYS A 381 29.66 2.86 -2.61
N ASP A 382 30.59 3.57 -1.97
CA ASP A 382 30.49 3.94 -0.55
C ASP A 382 29.39 4.99 -0.33
N PHE A 383 29.21 5.92 -1.27
CA PHE A 383 28.05 6.81 -1.28
C PHE A 383 26.72 6.03 -1.37
N TYR A 384 26.62 5.07 -2.29
CA TYR A 384 25.43 4.23 -2.40
C TYR A 384 25.16 3.43 -1.11
N ARG A 385 26.18 2.81 -0.51
CA ARG A 385 26.05 2.11 0.80
C ARG A 385 25.50 3.04 1.88
N ASN A 386 26.05 4.24 1.99
CA ASN A 386 25.58 5.26 2.94
C ASN A 386 24.14 5.68 2.67
N PHE A 387 23.80 5.97 1.41
CA PHE A 387 22.47 6.38 1.00
C PHE A 387 21.44 5.30 1.38
N ILE A 388 21.69 4.07 0.96
CA ILE A 388 20.80 2.94 1.24
C ILE A 388 20.67 2.72 2.74
N MET A 389 21.77 2.72 3.51
CA MET A 389 21.71 2.57 4.96
C MET A 389 20.83 3.64 5.62
N LYS A 390 21.04 4.92 5.25
CA LYS A 390 20.26 6.05 5.76
C LYS A 390 18.77 5.91 5.41
N HIS A 391 18.44 5.67 4.14
CA HIS A 391 17.05 5.56 3.71
C HIS A 391 16.36 4.29 4.22
N SER A 392 17.12 3.24 4.52
CA SER A 392 16.58 2.05 5.18
C SER A 392 16.15 2.34 6.63
N LEU A 393 16.91 3.17 7.35
CA LEU A 393 16.53 3.64 8.69
C LEU A 393 15.35 4.61 8.63
N ILE A 394 15.34 5.55 7.67
CA ILE A 394 14.20 6.46 7.42
C ILE A 394 12.93 5.63 7.19
N ASN A 395 12.97 4.66 6.26
CA ASN A 395 11.79 3.85 5.94
C ASN A 395 11.36 2.94 7.10
N GLN A 396 12.26 2.55 8.01
CA GLN A 396 11.90 1.83 9.25
C GLN A 396 11.16 2.73 10.23
N ALA A 397 11.68 3.94 10.47
CA ALA A 397 11.11 4.87 11.44
C ALA A 397 9.81 5.53 10.93
N ASN A 398 9.64 5.64 9.61
CA ASN A 398 8.55 6.36 8.96
C ASN A 398 7.74 5.46 8.02
N TRP A 399 7.62 4.18 8.35
CA TRP A 399 6.94 3.22 7.50
C TRP A 399 5.47 3.61 7.26
N ILE A 400 5.07 3.67 5.98
CA ILE A 400 3.70 3.94 5.57
C ILE A 400 3.29 2.95 4.48
N GLY A 401 2.28 2.14 4.80
CA GLY A 401 1.60 1.27 3.86
C GLY A 401 0.49 2.01 3.13
N LEU A 402 0.46 1.88 1.80
CA LEU A 402 -0.66 2.24 0.96
C LEU A 402 -1.62 1.05 0.97
N SER A 403 -2.85 1.28 1.42
CA SER A 403 -3.81 0.21 1.71
C SER A 403 -5.18 0.47 1.13
N TYR A 404 -5.92 -0.62 0.95
CA TYR A 404 -7.37 -0.60 0.84
C TYR A 404 -7.91 -1.48 1.97
N ASP A 405 -9.18 -1.27 2.32
CA ASP A 405 -9.84 -2.16 3.27
C ASP A 405 -10.53 -3.28 2.49
N ASP A 406 -10.15 -4.52 2.79
CA ASP A 406 -10.85 -5.72 2.32
C ASP A 406 -12.16 -5.85 3.10
N VAL A 407 -13.25 -5.47 2.45
CA VAL A 407 -14.61 -5.50 3.02
C VAL A 407 -15.07 -6.92 3.35
N ASP A 408 -14.64 -7.91 2.56
CA ASP A 408 -15.10 -9.29 2.72
C ASP A 408 -14.42 -9.96 3.92
N ARG A 409 -13.14 -9.61 4.16
CA ARG A 409 -12.36 -10.09 5.31
C ARG A 409 -12.34 -9.13 6.49
N VAL A 410 -12.94 -7.96 6.33
CA VAL A 410 -12.92 -6.84 7.28
C VAL A 410 -11.50 -6.56 7.79
N LYS A 411 -10.54 -6.45 6.87
CA LYS A 411 -9.12 -6.26 7.18
C LYS A 411 -8.50 -5.21 6.27
N ILE A 412 -7.54 -4.47 6.80
CA ILE A 412 -6.75 -3.51 6.04
C ILE A 412 -5.65 -4.28 5.31
N GLU A 413 -5.65 -4.24 3.99
CA GLU A 413 -4.63 -4.89 3.15
C GLU A 413 -3.74 -3.82 2.52
N ASN A 414 -2.46 -3.83 2.89
CA ASN A 414 -1.45 -3.03 2.21
C ASN A 414 -1.18 -3.66 0.85
N TYR A 415 -1.07 -2.82 -0.18
CA TYR A 415 -0.66 -3.23 -1.52
C TYR A 415 0.65 -2.61 -1.97
N ALA A 416 1.09 -1.52 -1.32
CA ALA A 416 2.37 -0.90 -1.57
C ALA A 416 2.90 -0.23 -0.30
N ASN A 417 4.18 0.14 -0.31
CA ASN A 417 4.76 1.07 0.65
C ASN A 417 5.16 2.37 -0.06
N GLY A 418 5.18 3.47 0.69
CA GLY A 418 5.58 4.76 0.17
C GLY A 418 6.38 5.57 1.18
N THR A 419 7.23 6.46 0.67
CA THR A 419 7.89 7.49 1.47
C THR A 419 7.10 8.79 1.33
N LEU A 420 6.37 9.18 2.39
CA LEU A 420 5.48 10.35 2.40
C LEU A 420 5.95 11.36 3.47
N PRO A 421 6.70 12.42 3.11
CA PRO A 421 7.31 13.33 4.07
C PRO A 421 6.33 14.05 5.00
N LEU A 422 5.13 14.46 4.57
CA LEU A 422 4.13 15.07 5.46
C LEU A 422 3.51 14.03 6.37
N THR A 423 3.01 12.93 5.82
CA THR A 423 2.34 11.87 6.61
C THR A 423 3.27 11.29 7.66
N SER A 424 4.58 11.27 7.40
CA SER A 424 5.63 10.84 8.34
C SER A 424 5.79 11.76 9.56
N LEU A 425 5.43 13.05 9.45
CA LEU A 425 5.49 14.03 10.54
C LEU A 425 4.24 14.02 11.44
N ILE A 426 3.19 13.29 11.06
CA ILE A 426 1.95 13.18 11.84
C ILE A 426 2.11 12.07 12.87
N ASN A 427 2.07 12.46 14.16
CA ASN A 427 2.31 11.57 15.30
C ASN A 427 1.21 10.53 15.53
N HIS A 428 1.54 9.53 16.35
CA HIS A 428 0.65 8.42 16.66
C HIS A 428 -0.38 8.75 17.78
N SER A 429 -1.62 8.30 17.60
CA SER A 429 -2.59 8.08 18.68
C SER A 429 -3.38 6.79 18.47
N CYS A 430 -3.72 6.08 19.56
CA CYS A 430 -4.64 4.94 19.53
C CYS A 430 -6.13 5.34 19.44
N ALA A 431 -6.42 6.64 19.53
CA ALA A 431 -7.69 7.27 19.19
C ALA A 431 -7.37 8.47 18.27
N PRO A 432 -7.10 8.23 16.98
CA PRO A 432 -6.62 9.25 16.06
C PRO A 432 -7.72 10.22 15.61
N ASN A 433 -7.36 11.49 15.43
CA ASN A 433 -8.24 12.52 14.86
C ASN A 433 -8.03 12.70 13.34
N ILE A 434 -7.06 11.99 12.75
CA ILE A 434 -6.85 11.89 11.30
C ILE A 434 -6.90 10.42 10.86
N ILE A 435 -7.57 10.16 9.74
CA ILE A 435 -7.49 8.90 8.99
C ILE A 435 -6.82 9.13 7.64
N THR A 436 -6.10 8.10 7.17
CA THR A 436 -5.52 8.06 5.82
C THR A 436 -6.37 7.18 4.92
N GLN A 437 -6.74 7.68 3.74
CA GLN A 437 -7.36 6.88 2.68
C GLN A 437 -6.51 6.96 1.41
N THR A 438 -6.10 5.83 0.84
CA THR A 438 -5.33 5.81 -0.40
C THR A 438 -6.22 5.51 -1.61
N PHE A 439 -6.04 6.30 -2.67
CA PHE A 439 -6.62 6.07 -4.00
C PHE A 439 -5.46 5.90 -4.99
N ASN A 440 -5.24 4.67 -5.48
CA ASN A 440 -4.08 4.30 -6.30
C ASN A 440 -2.74 4.64 -5.61
N ASP A 441 -2.13 5.79 -5.91
CA ASP A 441 -0.88 6.26 -5.32
C ASP A 441 -1.00 7.62 -4.61
N GLU A 442 -2.21 8.13 -4.41
CA GLU A 442 -2.49 9.35 -3.65
C GLU A 442 -3.07 9.00 -2.28
N THR A 443 -2.49 9.56 -1.23
CA THR A 443 -2.96 9.38 0.15
C THR A 443 -3.66 10.65 0.63
N PHE A 444 -4.92 10.51 1.02
CA PHE A 444 -5.77 11.59 1.53
C PHE A 444 -5.71 11.57 3.06
N LEU A 445 -5.40 12.71 3.66
CA LEU A 445 -5.46 12.94 5.09
C LEU A 445 -6.79 13.60 5.42
N ILE A 446 -7.66 12.85 6.10
CA ILE A 446 -9.06 13.22 6.34
C ILE A 446 -9.28 13.35 7.85
N VAL A 447 -9.94 14.42 8.26
CA VAL A 447 -10.31 14.64 9.66
C VAL A 447 -11.33 13.58 10.10
N ASN A 448 -10.96 12.80 11.12
CA ASN A 448 -11.74 11.68 11.69
C ASN A 448 -12.51 12.07 12.96
N SER A 449 -12.18 13.22 13.56
CA SER A 449 -12.90 13.89 14.66
C SER A 449 -12.53 15.37 14.66
N PRO A 450 -13.37 16.26 15.21
CA PRO A 450 -13.03 17.68 15.31
C PRO A 450 -11.65 17.90 15.92
N ILE A 451 -10.90 18.85 15.36
CA ILE A 451 -9.57 19.24 15.84
C ILE A 451 -9.62 20.73 16.14
N ALA A 452 -9.37 21.13 17.37
CA ALA A 452 -9.39 22.54 17.74
C ALA A 452 -8.12 23.27 17.27
N ALA A 453 -8.22 24.58 17.08
CA ALA A 453 -7.07 25.43 16.79
C ALA A 453 -5.97 25.25 17.85
N GLY A 454 -4.74 24.99 17.40
CA GLY A 454 -3.57 24.72 18.22
C GLY A 454 -3.36 23.25 18.56
N GLU A 455 -4.31 22.36 18.29
CA GLU A 455 -4.16 20.92 18.49
C GLU A 455 -3.34 20.26 17.37
N GLN A 456 -2.70 19.15 17.72
CA GLN A 456 -1.94 18.35 16.77
C GLN A 456 -2.82 17.36 16.00
N LEU A 457 -2.41 17.11 14.76
CA LEU A 457 -2.94 16.03 13.94
C LEU A 457 -2.30 14.71 14.40
N LEU A 458 -3.14 13.69 14.59
CA LEU A 458 -2.78 12.39 15.13
C LEU A 458 -3.37 11.28 14.26
N ARG A 459 -2.52 10.38 13.78
CA ARG A 459 -2.93 9.20 13.00
C ARG A 459 -2.65 7.91 13.77
N SER A 460 -3.21 6.79 13.31
CA SER A 460 -2.71 5.48 13.77
C SER A 460 -1.53 5.01 12.92
N TYR A 461 -0.45 4.54 13.54
CA TYR A 461 0.70 3.95 12.82
C TYR A 461 0.41 2.50 12.47
N MET A 462 -0.43 1.84 13.27
CA MET A 462 -0.91 0.49 13.06
C MET A 462 -2.43 0.54 13.23
N PRO A 463 -3.19 0.67 12.14
CA PRO A 463 -4.64 0.86 12.22
C PRO A 463 -5.40 -0.23 13.00
N SER A 464 -4.90 -1.48 13.04
CA SER A 464 -5.44 -2.58 13.84
C SER A 464 -5.09 -2.51 15.34
N ILE A 465 -4.21 -1.58 15.73
CA ILE A 465 -3.83 -1.32 17.12
C ILE A 465 -4.44 0.02 17.52
N ASN A 466 -5.69 -0.04 18.00
CA ASN A 466 -6.49 1.12 18.37
C ASN A 466 -7.26 0.83 19.68
N HIS A 467 -7.93 1.84 20.23
CA HIS A 467 -8.59 1.69 21.53
C HIS A 467 -9.78 0.73 21.55
N TYR A 468 -10.47 0.59 20.42
CA TYR A 468 -11.72 -0.17 20.35
C TYR A 468 -11.50 -1.65 20.01
N GLU A 469 -10.39 -2.02 19.36
CA GLU A 469 -9.99 -3.40 19.07
C GLU A 469 -8.94 -3.96 20.05
N SER A 470 -8.04 -3.13 20.59
CA SER A 470 -6.89 -3.60 21.38
C SER A 470 -6.94 -3.15 22.82
N ASN A 471 -6.46 -4.01 23.72
CA ASN A 471 -6.32 -3.66 25.13
C ASN A 471 -5.13 -2.70 25.34
N ARG A 472 -5.07 -2.04 26.50
CA ARG A 472 -4.02 -1.04 26.78
C ARG A 472 -2.60 -1.59 26.68
N ASN A 473 -2.35 -2.83 27.11
CA ASN A 473 -1.00 -3.38 27.07
C ASN A 473 -0.51 -3.50 25.62
N GLU A 474 -1.35 -4.06 24.74
CA GLU A 474 -1.11 -4.12 23.30
C GLU A 474 -0.86 -2.72 22.71
N ARG A 475 -1.71 -1.73 23.07
CA ARG A 475 -1.57 -0.35 22.60
C ARG A 475 -0.27 0.32 23.05
N THR A 476 0.28 -0.07 24.20
CA THR A 476 1.54 0.50 24.72
C THR A 476 2.79 -0.17 24.16
N SER A 477 2.75 -1.48 23.86
CA SER A 477 3.95 -2.26 23.50
C SER A 477 4.14 -2.47 22.00
N ASN A 478 3.07 -2.47 21.19
CA ASN A 478 3.17 -2.71 19.74
C ASN A 478 3.93 -1.62 18.96
N PHE A 479 4.26 -0.50 19.61
CA PHE A 479 5.05 0.60 19.02
C PHE A 479 6.51 0.63 19.46
N LEU A 480 6.96 -0.32 20.31
CA LEU A 480 8.38 -0.60 20.54
C LEU A 480 9.16 -0.72 19.22
N PRO A 481 8.58 -1.29 18.15
CA PRO A 481 9.10 -1.16 16.81
C PRO A 481 9.55 0.21 16.31
N PHE A 482 8.73 1.21 16.55
CA PHE A 482 8.97 2.61 16.22
C PHE A 482 9.80 3.31 17.31
N LYS A 483 10.38 2.52 18.23
CA LYS A 483 11.28 2.95 19.31
C LYS A 483 10.60 3.90 20.30
N PHE A 484 9.30 3.75 20.57
CA PHE A 484 8.58 4.50 21.59
C PHE A 484 7.49 3.66 22.29
N ILE A 485 7.06 4.12 23.48
CA ILE A 485 5.90 3.60 24.20
C ILE A 485 4.76 4.60 24.05
N CYS A 486 3.58 4.14 23.66
CA CYS A 486 2.46 5.03 23.40
C CYS A 486 1.92 5.66 24.70
N VAL A 487 1.93 7.00 24.75
CA VAL A 487 1.41 7.81 25.86
C VAL A 487 0.25 8.71 25.43
N CYS A 488 -0.46 8.34 24.34
CA CYS A 488 -1.66 9.06 23.91
C CYS A 488 -2.76 9.02 24.99
N GLU A 489 -3.73 9.92 24.87
CA GLU A 489 -4.85 10.02 25.81
C GLU A 489 -5.57 8.67 26.02
N ALA A 490 -5.84 7.93 24.95
CA ALA A 490 -6.48 6.62 25.03
C ALA A 490 -5.67 5.58 25.83
N CYS A 491 -4.34 5.66 25.81
CA CYS A 491 -3.47 4.81 26.62
C CYS A 491 -3.37 5.31 28.07
N LYS A 492 -3.28 6.63 28.29
CA LYS A 492 -3.24 7.25 29.62
C LYS A 492 -4.52 7.00 30.41
N LYS A 493 -5.68 7.22 29.77
CA LYS A 493 -7.01 7.06 30.38
C LYS A 493 -7.56 5.63 30.28
N ASN A 494 -6.80 4.68 29.73
CA ASN A 494 -7.22 3.29 29.53
C ASN A 494 -8.60 3.17 28.86
N TYR A 495 -8.74 3.78 27.68
CA TYR A 495 -10.00 3.73 26.92
C TYR A 495 -10.47 2.28 26.74
N PRO A 496 -11.78 2.02 26.92
CA PRO A 496 -12.35 0.70 26.83
C PRO A 496 -12.38 0.21 25.37
N ASN A 497 -12.40 -1.11 25.20
CA ASN A 497 -12.72 -1.75 23.93
C ASN A 497 -14.19 -1.47 23.55
N PHE A 498 -14.53 -1.70 22.28
CA PHE A 498 -15.81 -1.34 21.67
C PHE A 498 -17.03 -1.80 22.48
N ASP A 499 -17.08 -3.06 22.93
CA ASP A 499 -18.20 -3.63 23.70
C ASP A 499 -18.45 -2.99 25.07
N LYS A 500 -17.46 -2.23 25.55
CA LYS A 500 -17.48 -1.57 26.86
C LYS A 500 -17.58 -0.04 26.72
N LEU A 501 -17.75 0.47 25.51
CA LEU A 501 -18.02 1.88 25.29
C LEU A 501 -19.39 2.24 25.88
N LYS A 502 -19.46 3.42 26.50
CA LYS A 502 -20.74 3.94 26.98
C LYS A 502 -21.57 4.44 25.80
N HIS A 503 -22.89 4.29 25.96
CA HIS A 503 -23.88 4.86 25.06
C HIS A 503 -24.33 6.22 25.57
N MET A 504 -24.77 7.07 24.65
CA MET A 504 -25.40 8.35 24.94
C MET A 504 -26.88 8.17 25.26
N ASP A 505 -27.49 9.16 25.94
CA ASP A 505 -28.90 9.09 26.34
C ASP A 505 -29.85 8.94 25.14
N ASN A 506 -29.45 9.42 23.95
CA ASN A 506 -30.20 9.33 22.69
C ASN A 506 -29.83 8.09 21.85
N PHE A 507 -29.32 7.02 22.47
CA PHE A 507 -28.87 5.82 21.78
C PHE A 507 -29.91 5.24 20.80
N GLN A 508 -31.20 5.25 21.16
CA GLN A 508 -32.25 4.74 20.28
C GLN A 508 -32.39 5.55 18.98
N ASP A 509 -32.26 6.88 19.05
CA ASP A 509 -32.30 7.74 17.87
C ASP A 509 -31.07 7.51 16.99
N TYR A 510 -29.91 7.28 17.61
CA TYR A 510 -28.70 6.90 16.90
C TYR A 510 -28.86 5.55 16.19
N CYS A 511 -29.40 4.53 16.86
CA CYS A 511 -29.72 3.24 16.24
C CYS A 511 -30.67 3.39 15.04
N ASN A 512 -31.71 4.22 15.17
CA ASN A 512 -32.64 4.51 14.09
C ASN A 512 -31.95 5.23 12.92
N PHE A 513 -31.01 6.14 13.19
CA PHE A 513 -30.21 6.82 12.18
C PHE A 513 -29.31 5.86 11.40
N VAL A 514 -28.63 4.95 12.10
CA VAL A 514 -27.76 3.92 11.49
C VAL A 514 -28.59 2.91 10.69
N GLY A 515 -29.70 2.43 11.25
CA GLY A 515 -30.60 1.46 10.59
C GLY A 515 -29.84 0.25 10.03
N ASN A 516 -30.01 0.00 8.73
CA ASN A 516 -29.39 -1.13 8.01
C ASN A 516 -28.13 -0.72 7.21
N ASP A 517 -27.46 0.38 7.59
CA ASP A 517 -26.35 0.93 6.81
C ASP A 517 -25.21 -0.07 6.60
N VAL A 518 -24.87 -0.89 7.60
CA VAL A 518 -23.84 -1.93 7.47
C VAL A 518 -24.17 -2.89 6.31
N LEU A 519 -25.43 -3.30 6.17
CA LEU A 519 -25.85 -4.19 5.08
C LEU A 519 -25.78 -3.48 3.72
N LEU A 520 -26.24 -2.23 3.64
CA LEU A 520 -26.20 -1.43 2.41
C LEU A 520 -24.76 -1.12 1.97
N PHE A 521 -23.85 -0.95 2.93
CA PHE A 521 -22.41 -0.80 2.65
C PHE A 521 -21.76 -2.12 2.23
N ARG A 522 -22.19 -3.27 2.75
CA ARG A 522 -21.79 -4.60 2.21
C ARG A 522 -22.26 -4.81 0.77
N MET A 523 -23.42 -4.26 0.41
CA MET A 523 -23.89 -4.20 -0.98
C MET A 523 -23.15 -3.15 -1.82
N ARG A 524 -22.27 -2.36 -1.20
CA ARG A 524 -21.35 -1.41 -1.81
C ARG A 524 -22.06 -0.35 -2.65
N TYR A 525 -23.19 0.13 -2.15
CA TYR A 525 -24.03 1.08 -2.87
C TYR A 525 -23.43 2.51 -2.83
N HIS A 526 -22.72 2.87 -3.90
CA HIS A 526 -21.97 4.12 -4.01
C HIS A 526 -22.79 5.40 -3.72
N GLU A 527 -23.96 5.57 -4.35
CA GLU A 527 -24.79 6.75 -4.12
C GLU A 527 -25.32 6.85 -2.69
N TYR A 528 -25.58 5.70 -2.05
CA TYR A 528 -25.96 5.67 -0.65
C TYR A 528 -24.80 6.06 0.27
N ALA A 529 -23.61 5.53 0.02
CA ALA A 529 -22.40 5.92 0.74
C ALA A 529 -22.11 7.42 0.60
N LYS A 530 -22.28 7.98 -0.61
CA LYS A 530 -22.15 9.42 -0.88
C LYS A 530 -23.13 10.26 -0.06
N LYS A 531 -24.38 9.80 0.08
CA LYS A 531 -25.39 10.46 0.92
C LYS A 531 -25.08 10.35 2.41
N LYS A 532 -24.61 9.19 2.88
CA LYS A 532 -24.38 8.91 4.31
C LYS A 532 -23.07 9.47 4.84
N PHE A 533 -22.03 9.59 4.02
CA PHE A 533 -20.74 10.14 4.40
C PHE A 533 -20.84 11.46 5.18
N PRO A 534 -21.46 12.54 4.66
CA PRO A 534 -21.58 13.79 5.42
C PRO A 534 -22.43 13.64 6.69
N ALA A 535 -23.46 12.79 6.68
CA ALA A 535 -24.30 12.57 7.86
C ALA A 535 -23.53 11.89 9.00
N TYR A 536 -22.58 11.00 8.69
CA TYR A 536 -21.67 10.43 9.69
C TYR A 536 -20.68 11.46 10.21
N CYS A 537 -20.17 12.37 9.37
CA CYS A 537 -19.35 13.49 9.83
C CYS A 537 -20.10 14.34 10.86
N ASP A 538 -21.36 14.69 10.57
CA ASP A 538 -22.21 15.48 11.48
C ASP A 538 -22.43 14.75 12.83
N LYS A 539 -22.65 13.43 12.80
CA LYS A 539 -22.79 12.63 14.04
C LYS A 539 -21.51 12.54 14.86
N ILE A 540 -20.35 12.42 14.21
CA ILE A 540 -19.06 12.44 14.91
C ILE A 540 -18.85 13.80 15.59
N ASP A 541 -19.12 14.89 14.88
CA ASP A 541 -19.01 16.25 15.43
C ASP A 541 -19.97 16.45 16.62
N GLU A 542 -21.22 16.02 16.49
CA GLU A 542 -22.27 16.10 17.53
C GLU A 542 -21.83 15.44 18.85
N PHE A 543 -21.26 14.24 18.77
CA PHE A 543 -20.91 13.44 19.95
C PHE A 543 -19.44 13.56 20.39
N SER A 544 -18.60 14.30 19.66
CA SER A 544 -17.15 14.41 19.88
C SER A 544 -16.73 14.77 21.31
N LYS A 545 -17.52 15.57 22.04
CA LYS A 545 -17.26 15.95 23.43
C LYS A 545 -17.35 14.78 24.42
N HIS A 546 -17.93 13.66 24.00
CA HIS A 546 -18.15 12.47 24.82
C HIS A 546 -17.18 11.32 24.49
N ILE A 547 -16.14 11.57 23.69
CA ILE A 547 -15.11 10.56 23.39
C ILE A 547 -14.43 10.08 24.70
N PRO A 548 -14.29 8.76 24.92
CA PRO A 548 -14.73 7.66 24.05
C PRO A 548 -16.19 7.26 24.34
N CYS A 549 -17.01 7.20 23.28
CA CYS A 549 -18.38 6.67 23.33
C CYS A 549 -18.68 5.83 22.09
N PHE A 550 -19.70 4.98 22.19
CA PHE A 550 -20.07 4.05 21.12
C PHE A 550 -20.43 4.77 19.83
N GLU A 551 -21.19 5.87 19.94
CA GLU A 551 -21.74 6.62 18.82
C GLU A 551 -20.64 7.21 17.94
N VAL A 552 -19.61 7.81 18.54
CA VAL A 552 -18.45 8.32 17.80
C VAL A 552 -17.68 7.17 17.14
N THR A 553 -17.31 6.14 17.90
CA THR A 553 -16.48 5.05 17.37
C THR A 553 -17.20 4.28 16.25
N ASN A 554 -18.49 3.99 16.42
CA ASN A 554 -19.29 3.34 15.39
C ASN A 554 -19.53 4.25 14.17
N SER A 555 -19.72 5.57 14.38
CA SER A 555 -19.83 6.51 13.26
C SER A 555 -18.52 6.62 12.48
N GLN A 556 -17.37 6.63 13.15
CA GLN A 556 -16.03 6.61 12.51
C GLN A 556 -15.82 5.34 11.68
N PHE A 557 -16.26 4.19 12.19
CA PHE A 557 -16.24 2.94 11.43
C PHE A 557 -17.10 3.04 10.16
N LEU A 558 -18.35 3.51 10.27
CA LEU A 558 -19.28 3.63 9.14
C LEU A 558 -18.85 4.71 8.13
N PHE A 559 -18.30 5.82 8.62
CA PHE A 559 -17.63 6.85 7.84
C PHE A 559 -16.48 6.26 7.00
N ARG A 560 -15.65 5.41 7.61
CA ARG A 560 -14.57 4.70 6.89
C ARG A 560 -15.12 3.75 5.84
N GLN A 561 -16.21 3.03 6.12
CA GLN A 561 -16.88 2.19 5.11
C GLN A 561 -17.35 3.00 3.89
N CYS A 562 -17.82 4.24 4.07
CA CYS A 562 -18.13 5.12 2.93
C CYS A 562 -16.88 5.42 2.09
N LEU A 563 -15.76 5.79 2.73
CA LEU A 563 -14.49 6.07 2.04
C LEU A 563 -14.00 4.86 1.23
N GLN A 564 -14.12 3.65 1.78
CA GLN A 564 -13.79 2.41 1.08
C GLN A 564 -14.61 2.24 -0.21
N ILE A 565 -15.92 2.46 -0.14
CA ILE A 565 -16.81 2.34 -1.31
C ILE A 565 -16.38 3.32 -2.41
N PHE A 566 -15.87 4.50 -2.05
CA PHE A 566 -15.34 5.47 -3.02
C PHE A 566 -14.02 5.02 -3.65
N THR A 567 -13.19 4.24 -2.95
CA THR A 567 -11.93 3.71 -3.50
C THR A 567 -12.13 2.53 -4.46
N MET A 568 -13.33 1.96 -4.48
CA MET A 568 -13.63 0.81 -5.34
C MET A 568 -13.58 1.20 -6.80
N THR A 569 -12.95 0.34 -7.60
CA THR A 569 -13.03 0.47 -9.04
C THR A 569 -14.37 -0.08 -9.54
N PRO A 570 -14.87 0.36 -10.70
CA PRO A 570 -16.03 -0.27 -11.34
C PRO A 570 -15.86 -1.79 -11.54
N PHE A 571 -14.62 -2.27 -11.66
CA PHE A 571 -14.28 -3.69 -11.65
C PHE A 571 -14.79 -4.43 -10.42
N ASP A 572 -14.52 -3.88 -9.23
CA ASP A 572 -14.87 -4.50 -7.97
C ASP A 572 -16.40 -4.56 -7.82
N MET A 573 -17.11 -3.51 -8.27
CA MET A 573 -18.57 -3.52 -8.34
C MET A 573 -19.12 -4.56 -9.33
N MET A 574 -18.45 -4.78 -10.46
CA MET A 574 -18.87 -5.76 -11.48
C MET A 574 -18.68 -7.21 -11.01
N ILE A 575 -17.57 -7.51 -10.33
CA ILE A 575 -17.36 -8.82 -9.71
C ILE A 575 -18.45 -9.12 -8.69
N LEU A 576 -18.84 -8.14 -7.88
CA LEU A 576 -19.92 -8.31 -6.91
C LEU A 576 -21.27 -8.54 -7.58
N ARG A 577 -21.60 -7.79 -8.64
CA ARG A 577 -22.83 -8.05 -9.41
C ARG A 577 -22.85 -9.46 -9.99
N ALA A 578 -21.70 -9.97 -10.45
CA ALA A 578 -21.58 -11.32 -10.96
C ALA A 578 -21.73 -12.39 -9.86
N LYS A 579 -21.13 -12.19 -8.68
CA LYS A 579 -21.29 -13.09 -7.51
C LYS A 579 -22.72 -13.05 -6.94
N ASN A 580 -23.31 -11.86 -6.84
CA ASN A 580 -24.61 -11.65 -6.22
C ASN A 580 -25.79 -11.97 -7.15
N GLN A 581 -25.62 -12.15 -8.46
CA GLN A 581 -26.74 -12.57 -9.31
C GLN A 581 -27.25 -13.97 -8.93
N GLU A 582 -26.40 -14.91 -8.54
CA GLU A 582 -26.82 -16.25 -8.12
C GLU A 582 -27.34 -16.29 -6.66
N GLU A 583 -26.73 -15.49 -5.78
CA GLU A 583 -27.10 -15.47 -4.35
C GLU A 583 -28.33 -14.61 -4.08
N LEU A 584 -28.50 -13.46 -4.77
CA LEU A 584 -29.70 -12.62 -4.67
C LEU A 584 -30.93 -13.34 -5.26
N LEU A 585 -30.79 -14.04 -6.40
CA LEU A 585 -31.90 -14.81 -6.99
C LEU A 585 -32.37 -15.95 -6.08
N ASN A 586 -31.46 -16.60 -5.35
CA ASN A 586 -31.80 -17.68 -4.43
C ASN A 586 -32.27 -17.20 -3.04
N ARG A 587 -31.76 -16.07 -2.51
CA ARG A 587 -32.17 -15.53 -1.21
C ARG A 587 -33.37 -14.58 -1.26
N PHE A 588 -33.59 -13.86 -2.36
CA PHE A 588 -34.57 -12.78 -2.44
C PHE A 588 -35.71 -13.07 -3.44
N GLY A 589 -35.71 -14.25 -4.06
CA GLY A 589 -36.81 -14.76 -4.90
C GLY A 589 -38.03 -15.27 -4.12
N LYS A 590 -38.05 -15.13 -2.78
CA LYS A 590 -39.25 -15.29 -1.96
C LYS A 590 -39.46 -14.00 -1.19
N GLU A 591 -40.64 -13.41 -1.36
CA GLU A 591 -41.11 -12.24 -0.62
C GLU A 591 -40.77 -12.40 0.87
N ILE A 592 -39.91 -11.51 1.39
CA ILE A 592 -39.64 -11.44 2.82
C ILE A 592 -40.78 -10.63 3.44
N GLU A 593 -41.70 -11.32 4.11
CA GLU A 593 -42.44 -10.71 5.21
C GLU A 593 -41.42 -10.23 6.24
N PHE A 594 -41.32 -8.91 6.40
CA PHE A 594 -40.49 -8.26 7.41
C PHE A 594 -41.00 -8.67 8.79
N ARG A 595 -40.37 -9.66 9.43
CA ARG A 595 -40.43 -9.76 10.88
C ARG A 595 -39.50 -8.70 11.45
N MET A 596 -40.10 -7.63 11.96
CA MET A 596 -39.44 -6.76 12.93
C MET A 596 -38.78 -7.64 13.99
N VAL A 597 -37.47 -7.49 14.16
CA VAL A 597 -36.80 -8.03 15.35
C VAL A 597 -37.45 -7.31 16.52
N ASP A 598 -38.13 -8.08 17.36
CA ASP A 598 -38.89 -7.58 18.50
C ASP A 598 -37.93 -6.92 19.49
N ILE A 599 -37.96 -5.59 19.56
CA ILE A 599 -37.09 -4.76 20.43
C ILE A 599 -37.48 -4.94 21.92
N ASN A 600 -38.46 -5.79 22.24
CA ASN A 600 -38.94 -6.00 23.61
C ASN A 600 -38.26 -7.13 24.39
N THR A 601 -37.31 -7.88 23.80
CA THR A 601 -36.54 -8.84 24.60
C THR A 601 -35.35 -8.14 25.24
N ASN A 602 -35.41 -7.97 26.56
CA ASN A 602 -34.32 -7.61 27.48
C ASN A 602 -33.15 -8.63 27.50
N GLN A 603 -32.87 -9.28 26.37
CA GLN A 603 -31.70 -10.13 26.17
C GLN A 603 -30.73 -9.37 25.27
N THR A 604 -29.70 -8.83 25.90
CA THR A 604 -28.47 -8.35 25.27
C THR A 604 -27.80 -9.50 24.52
N THR A 605 -28.17 -9.73 23.26
CA THR A 605 -27.27 -10.39 22.32
C THR A 605 -26.25 -9.36 21.88
N HIS A 606 -25.13 -9.35 22.60
CA HIS A 606 -23.90 -8.66 22.25
C HIS A 606 -23.37 -9.23 20.92
N ALA A 607 -23.90 -8.73 19.81
CA ALA A 607 -23.43 -9.10 18.48
C ALA A 607 -22.68 -7.90 17.91
N PHE A 608 -21.36 -7.90 18.12
CA PHE A 608 -20.46 -7.28 17.17
C PHE A 608 -20.82 -7.81 15.76
N PRO A 609 -20.72 -7.00 14.68
CA PRO A 609 -20.73 -7.54 13.32
C PRO A 609 -19.59 -8.53 13.01
N PHE A 610 -18.72 -8.83 13.98
CA PHE A 610 -17.71 -9.89 13.96
C PHE A 610 -18.12 -11.19 14.70
N ALA A 611 -19.21 -11.22 15.47
CA ALA A 611 -19.53 -12.38 16.31
C ALA A 611 -20.21 -13.54 15.54
N ASP A 612 -20.90 -13.24 14.44
CA ASP A 612 -21.50 -14.23 13.53
C ASP A 612 -20.75 -14.26 12.19
N PHE A 613 -19.46 -14.58 12.25
CA PHE A 613 -18.66 -15.05 11.10
C PHE A 613 -18.47 -16.56 11.19
#